data_AF-A0A1M5RMT9-F1
#
_entry.id   AF-A0A1M5RMT9-F1
#
_cell.length_a   1.000
_cell.length_b   1.000
_cell.length_c   1.000
_cell.angle_alpha   90.00
_cell.angle_beta   90.00
_cell.angle_gamma   90.00
#
_symmetry.space_group_name_H-M   'P 1'
#
loop_
_entity.id
_entity.type
_entity.pdbx_description
1 polymer ?
#
loop_
_entity_poly.entity_id
_entity_poly.type
_entity_poly.pdbx_seq_one_letter_code
_entity_poly.pdbx_strand_id
1 'polypeptide(L)'
;MDLDKLDRIIKNEKWEKFAEFLYAINEDYLKIVGKYDLFRISFYTWYVMAEWGILSPKLEKCLDQAENILIDAFKIATEKYSNDEDYLWFYGYLINVFPEHFLSIYSDYLKAENVGKQMLNMASQMQYTLAIIFNEKFLEKDVLESGKKDLENMFDKSTEAYDYFITMIELIESENKK
;
A
#
# COMPACT_ATOMS: atom_id res chain seq x y z
N MET A 1 -0.43 -8.14 -18.29
CA MET A 1 0.77 -7.47 -17.76
C MET A 1 1.34 -8.35 -16.67
N ASP A 2 2.67 -8.45 -16.55
CA ASP A 2 3.37 -9.36 -15.63
C ASP A 2 3.92 -8.56 -14.44
N LEU A 3 3.37 -8.78 -13.24
CA LEU A 3 3.75 -8.06 -12.03
C LEU A 3 5.05 -8.59 -11.40
N ASP A 4 5.44 -9.83 -11.66
CA ASP A 4 6.72 -10.36 -11.17
C ASP A 4 7.89 -9.69 -11.91
N LYS A 5 7.64 -9.24 -13.15
CA LYS A 5 8.56 -8.35 -13.87
C LYS A 5 8.66 -6.97 -13.22
N LEU A 6 7.59 -6.46 -12.61
CA LEU A 6 7.57 -5.15 -11.93
C LEU A 6 8.49 -5.18 -10.71
N ASP A 7 8.42 -6.22 -9.88
CA ASP A 7 9.27 -6.35 -8.70
C ASP A 7 10.75 -6.34 -9.08
N ARG A 8 11.10 -7.07 -10.15
CA ARG A 8 12.47 -7.05 -10.69
C ARG A 8 12.87 -5.69 -11.23
N ILE A 9 11.94 -4.90 -11.77
CA ILE A 9 12.23 -3.55 -12.24
C ILE A 9 12.56 -2.65 -11.06
N ILE A 10 11.76 -2.71 -10.00
CA ILE A 10 11.91 -1.90 -8.78
C ILE A 10 13.20 -2.29 -8.03
N LYS A 11 13.40 -3.58 -7.75
CA LYS A 11 14.60 -4.08 -7.04
C LYS A 11 15.92 -3.82 -7.76
N ASN A 12 15.89 -3.70 -9.09
CA ASN A 12 17.08 -3.36 -9.88
C ASN A 12 17.12 -1.86 -10.24
N GLU A 13 16.29 -1.03 -9.61
CA GLU A 13 16.24 0.43 -9.78
C GLU A 13 16.09 0.86 -11.25
N LYS A 14 15.34 0.07 -12.05
CA LYS A 14 15.12 0.33 -13.48
C LYS A 14 13.96 1.32 -13.68
N TRP A 15 14.09 2.51 -13.10
CA TRP A 15 13.02 3.52 -13.00
C TRP A 15 12.41 3.96 -14.34
N GLU A 16 13.18 3.95 -15.43
CA GLU A 16 12.64 4.24 -16.76
C GLU A 16 11.65 3.16 -17.23
N LYS A 17 11.95 1.89 -16.96
CA LYS A 17 11.05 0.77 -17.26
C LYS A 17 9.84 0.75 -16.32
N PHE A 18 10.02 1.23 -15.08
CA PHE A 18 8.91 1.41 -14.16
C PHE A 18 7.92 2.46 -14.68
N ALA A 19 8.43 3.61 -15.14
CA ALA A 19 7.59 4.63 -15.76
C ALA A 19 6.85 4.10 -17.00
N GLU A 20 7.55 3.38 -17.90
CA GLU A 20 6.91 2.71 -19.04
C GLU A 20 5.80 1.75 -18.60
N PHE A 21 6.02 1.01 -17.51
CA PHE A 21 5.03 0.11 -16.94
C PHE A 21 3.80 0.87 -16.44
N LEU A 22 3.98 1.97 -15.70
CA LEU A 22 2.86 2.80 -15.23
C LEU A 22 2.01 3.34 -16.39
N TYR A 23 2.63 3.79 -17.47
CA TYR A 23 1.89 4.28 -18.65
C TYR A 23 1.14 3.17 -19.42
N ALA A 24 1.47 1.89 -19.18
CA ALA A 24 0.72 0.77 -19.72
C ALA A 24 -0.49 0.38 -18.85
N ILE A 25 -0.59 0.88 -17.61
CA ILE A 25 -1.73 0.63 -16.73
C ILE A 25 -2.89 1.54 -17.13
N ASN A 26 -4.06 0.94 -17.34
CA ASN A 26 -5.31 1.64 -17.54
C ASN A 26 -6.42 1.05 -16.65
N GLU A 27 -7.54 1.75 -16.56
CA GLU A 27 -8.67 1.37 -15.73
C GLU A 27 -9.23 -0.03 -16.07
N ASP A 28 -9.29 -0.40 -17.36
CA ASP A 28 -9.77 -1.70 -17.80
C ASP A 28 -8.90 -2.84 -17.27
N TYR A 29 -7.58 -2.65 -17.27
CA TYR A 29 -6.66 -3.61 -16.67
C TYR A 29 -6.85 -3.71 -15.15
N LEU A 30 -6.99 -2.57 -14.46
CA LEU A 30 -7.24 -2.56 -13.01
C LEU A 30 -8.55 -3.26 -12.62
N LYS A 31 -9.57 -3.25 -13.49
CA LYS A 31 -10.84 -3.94 -13.26
C LYS A 31 -10.74 -5.46 -13.32
N ILE A 32 -9.75 -6.02 -14.03
CA ILE A 32 -9.64 -7.48 -14.25
C ILE A 32 -8.54 -8.16 -13.42
N VAL A 33 -7.61 -7.39 -12.84
CA VAL A 33 -6.58 -7.97 -11.96
C VAL A 33 -7.17 -8.54 -10.67
N GLY A 34 -6.48 -9.52 -10.10
CA GLY A 34 -6.82 -10.10 -8.81
C GLY A 34 -6.66 -9.08 -7.67
N LYS A 35 -7.31 -9.36 -6.53
CA LYS A 35 -7.31 -8.49 -5.33
C LYS A 35 -5.90 -8.08 -4.91
N TYR A 36 -5.00 -9.05 -4.69
CA TYR A 36 -3.64 -8.76 -4.22
C TYR A 36 -2.76 -8.11 -5.28
N ASP A 37 -3.00 -8.38 -6.56
CA ASP A 37 -2.33 -7.68 -7.65
C ASP A 37 -2.78 -6.22 -7.75
N LEU A 38 -4.06 -5.94 -7.52
CA LEU A 38 -4.58 -4.58 -7.39
C LEU A 38 -3.90 -3.86 -6.22
N PHE A 39 -3.74 -4.53 -5.08
CA PHE A 39 -3.07 -3.95 -3.91
C PHE A 39 -1.58 -3.73 -4.17
N ARG A 40 -0.89 -4.65 -4.84
CA ARG A 40 0.51 -4.47 -5.27
C ARG A 40 0.67 -3.24 -6.16
N ILE A 41 -0.21 -3.05 -7.14
CA ILE A 41 -0.20 -1.87 -8.01
C ILE A 41 -0.39 -0.60 -7.19
N SER A 42 -1.39 -0.57 -6.30
CA SER A 42 -1.64 0.57 -5.41
C SER A 42 -0.46 0.86 -4.50
N PHE A 43 0.18 -0.18 -3.95
CA PHE A 43 1.38 -0.01 -3.13
C PHE A 43 2.48 0.65 -3.94
N TYR A 44 2.75 0.19 -5.16
CA TYR A 44 3.85 0.72 -5.95
C TYR A 44 3.65 2.15 -6.44
N THR A 45 2.42 2.52 -6.78
CA THR A 45 2.14 3.91 -7.13
C THR A 45 2.21 4.81 -5.91
N TRP A 46 1.68 4.38 -4.78
CA TRP A 46 1.82 5.08 -3.50
C TRP A 46 3.29 5.23 -3.08
N TYR A 47 4.06 4.14 -3.13
CA TYR A 47 5.47 4.11 -2.70
C TYR A 47 6.32 5.06 -3.52
N VAL A 48 6.12 5.11 -4.84
CA VAL A 48 6.83 6.07 -5.69
C VAL A 48 6.39 7.50 -5.39
N MET A 49 5.11 7.76 -5.15
CA MET A 49 4.68 9.12 -4.79
C MET A 49 5.24 9.58 -3.44
N ALA A 50 5.36 8.68 -2.47
CA ALA A 50 5.95 8.95 -1.17
C ALA A 50 7.47 9.19 -1.24
N GLU A 51 8.18 8.40 -2.05
CA GLU A 51 9.65 8.28 -1.95
C GLU A 51 10.42 8.69 -3.22
N TRP A 52 9.77 9.25 -4.25
CA TRP A 52 10.42 9.52 -5.55
C TRP A 52 11.73 10.31 -5.45
N GLY A 53 11.82 11.27 -4.52
CA GLY A 53 13.01 12.10 -4.33
C GLY A 53 14.23 11.30 -3.84
N ILE A 54 13.98 10.24 -3.07
CA ILE A 54 15.01 9.32 -2.56
C ILE A 54 15.29 8.23 -3.59
N LEU A 55 14.25 7.69 -4.23
CA LEU A 55 14.36 6.61 -5.21
C LEU A 55 15.08 7.05 -6.49
N SER A 56 14.61 8.12 -7.13
CA SER A 56 15.19 8.69 -8.34
C SER A 56 14.45 9.94 -8.81
N PRO A 57 15.13 11.06 -9.09
CA PRO A 57 14.53 12.25 -9.70
C PRO A 57 13.82 11.98 -11.03
N LYS A 58 14.16 10.88 -11.73
CA LYS A 58 13.52 10.50 -13.01
C LYS A 58 12.05 10.10 -12.84
N LEU A 59 11.61 9.78 -11.63
CA LEU A 59 10.23 9.39 -11.33
C LEU A 59 9.28 10.60 -11.25
N GLU A 60 9.80 11.82 -11.13
CA GLU A 60 8.99 13.05 -11.09
C GLU A 60 8.01 13.12 -12.27
N LYS A 61 8.45 12.72 -13.47
CA LYS A 61 7.64 12.75 -14.69
C LYS A 61 6.43 11.81 -14.69
N CYS A 62 6.41 10.78 -13.83
CA CYS A 62 5.33 9.80 -13.77
C CYS A 62 4.46 9.91 -12.51
N LEU A 63 4.65 10.95 -11.68
CA LEU A 63 3.87 11.15 -10.46
C LEU A 63 2.38 11.32 -10.76
N ASP A 64 2.00 12.16 -11.73
CA ASP A 64 0.60 12.34 -12.11
C ASP A 64 -0.05 11.01 -12.55
N GLN A 65 0.69 10.18 -13.28
CA GLN A 65 0.20 8.87 -13.72
C GLN A 65 0.07 7.90 -12.54
N ALA A 66 1.03 7.91 -11.61
CA ALA A 66 0.97 7.11 -10.39
C ALA A 66 -0.25 7.50 -9.54
N GLU A 67 -0.52 8.80 -9.39
CA GLU A 67 -1.67 9.31 -8.64
C GLU A 67 -2.99 8.83 -9.27
N ASN A 68 -3.15 8.99 -10.59
CA ASN A 68 -4.35 8.54 -11.29
C ASN A 68 -4.59 7.03 -11.11
N ILE A 69 -3.54 6.22 -11.25
CA ILE A 69 -3.62 4.78 -11.03
C ILE A 69 -4.00 4.46 -9.58
N LEU A 70 -3.40 5.14 -8.59
CA LEU A 70 -3.73 4.92 -7.18
C LEU A 70 -5.21 5.23 -6.90
N ILE A 71 -5.71 6.35 -7.43
CA ILE A 71 -7.11 6.77 -7.26
C ILE A 71 -8.05 5.77 -7.92
N ASP A 72 -7.77 5.34 -9.15
CA ASP A 72 -8.63 4.39 -9.86
C ASP A 72 -8.60 3.01 -9.20
N ALA A 73 -7.43 2.53 -8.79
CA ALA A 73 -7.29 1.29 -8.05
C ALA A 73 -8.02 1.35 -6.70
N PHE A 74 -7.95 2.48 -6.00
CA PHE A 74 -8.70 2.70 -4.76
C PHE A 74 -10.21 2.66 -4.97
N LYS A 75 -10.74 3.35 -5.99
CA LYS A 75 -12.18 3.31 -6.32
C LYS A 75 -12.64 1.89 -6.65
N ILE A 76 -11.90 1.19 -7.51
CA ILE A 76 -12.20 -0.20 -7.89
C ILE A 76 -12.17 -1.12 -6.66
N ALA A 77 -11.16 -0.96 -5.80
CA ALA A 77 -11.05 -1.75 -4.58
C ALA A 77 -12.19 -1.45 -3.61
N THR A 78 -12.59 -0.18 -3.47
CA THR A 78 -13.72 0.23 -2.64
C THR A 78 -15.02 -0.44 -3.10
N GLU A 79 -15.28 -0.44 -4.40
CA GLU A 79 -16.48 -1.05 -4.98
C GLU A 79 -16.54 -2.56 -4.74
N LYS A 80 -15.38 -3.24 -4.77
CA LYS A 80 -15.30 -4.71 -4.69
C LYS A 80 -15.11 -5.26 -3.28
N TYR A 81 -14.41 -4.53 -2.42
CA TYR A 81 -13.81 -5.07 -1.19
C TYR A 81 -14.03 -4.16 0.03
N SER A 82 -14.95 -3.20 0.01
CA SER A 82 -15.14 -2.21 1.09
C SER A 82 -15.37 -2.78 2.50
N ASN A 83 -15.83 -4.02 2.63
CA ASN A 83 -16.06 -4.70 3.91
C ASN A 83 -15.00 -5.77 4.24
N ASP A 84 -13.96 -5.87 3.41
CA ASP A 84 -12.90 -6.86 3.54
C ASP A 84 -11.75 -6.31 4.39
N GLU A 85 -11.27 -7.10 5.34
CA GLU A 85 -10.22 -6.73 6.27
C GLU A 85 -8.89 -6.40 5.58
N ASP A 86 -8.53 -7.13 4.51
CA ASP A 86 -7.32 -6.86 3.73
C ASP A 86 -7.40 -5.48 3.07
N TYR A 87 -8.58 -5.12 2.54
CA TYR A 87 -8.81 -3.79 1.96
C TYR A 87 -8.72 -2.69 3.02
N LEU A 88 -9.38 -2.89 4.16
CA LEU A 88 -9.49 -1.91 5.22
C LEU A 88 -8.13 -1.58 5.84
N TRP A 89 -7.30 -2.58 6.16
CA TRP A 89 -5.97 -2.29 6.70
C TRP A 89 -5.08 -1.64 5.65
N PHE A 90 -5.10 -2.16 4.42
CA PHE A 90 -4.13 -1.80 3.40
C PHE A 90 -4.33 -0.35 2.98
N TYR A 91 -5.52 0.00 2.51
CA TYR A 91 -5.81 1.38 2.15
C TYR A 91 -5.93 2.30 3.36
N GLY A 92 -6.37 1.78 4.50
CA GLY A 92 -6.36 2.52 5.76
C GLY A 92 -4.95 3.01 6.10
N TYR A 93 -3.94 2.14 5.97
CA TYR A 93 -2.54 2.48 6.16
C TYR A 93 -2.05 3.50 5.12
N LEU A 94 -2.24 3.23 3.82
CA LEU A 94 -1.74 4.13 2.76
C LEU A 94 -2.28 5.56 2.92
N ILE A 95 -3.59 5.68 3.21
CA ILE A 95 -4.27 6.95 3.41
C ILE A 95 -3.82 7.62 4.71
N ASN A 96 -3.63 6.86 5.80
CA ASN A 96 -3.23 7.43 7.09
C ASN A 96 -1.79 7.95 7.07
N VAL A 97 -0.89 7.28 6.34
CA VAL A 97 0.54 7.66 6.30
C VAL A 97 0.81 8.82 5.33
N PHE A 98 0.17 8.83 4.16
CA PHE A 98 0.28 9.96 3.20
C PHE A 98 -1.11 10.41 2.70
N PRO A 99 -1.89 11.12 3.53
CA PRO A 99 -3.24 11.57 3.18
C PRO A 99 -3.27 12.52 1.95
N GLU A 100 -2.17 13.22 1.68
CA GLU A 100 -2.02 14.14 0.55
C GLU A 100 -2.26 13.49 -0.82
N HIS A 101 -1.98 12.18 -0.96
CA HIS A 101 -2.20 11.44 -2.20
C HIS A 101 -3.67 11.10 -2.48
N PHE A 102 -4.57 11.44 -1.54
CA PHE A 102 -6.00 11.14 -1.63
C PHE A 102 -6.88 12.40 -1.59
N LEU A 103 -6.28 13.59 -1.74
CA LEU A 103 -6.99 14.87 -1.67
C LEU A 103 -8.00 15.04 -2.80
N SER A 104 -7.75 14.48 -3.98
CA SER A 104 -8.71 14.48 -5.09
C SER A 104 -10.02 13.73 -4.75
N ILE A 105 -9.98 12.80 -3.80
CA ILE A 105 -11.13 12.02 -3.33
C ILE A 105 -11.80 12.72 -2.14
N TYR A 106 -11.02 13.14 -1.15
CA TYR A 106 -11.58 13.62 0.13
C TYR A 106 -11.71 15.14 0.22
N SER A 107 -11.02 15.88 -0.65
CA SER A 107 -10.95 17.34 -0.75
C SER A 107 -10.30 18.05 0.45
N ASP A 108 -9.86 17.30 1.46
CA ASP A 108 -9.25 17.83 2.68
C ASP A 108 -8.32 16.79 3.31
N TYR A 109 -7.16 17.26 3.80
CA TYR A 109 -6.13 16.42 4.40
C TYR A 109 -6.61 15.72 5.67
N LEU A 110 -7.22 16.48 6.60
CA LEU A 110 -7.67 15.92 7.88
C LEU A 110 -8.80 14.91 7.66
N LYS A 111 -9.65 15.16 6.66
CA LYS A 111 -10.69 14.23 6.26
C LYS A 111 -10.10 12.95 5.69
N ALA A 112 -9.11 13.03 4.80
CA ALA A 112 -8.41 11.86 4.28
C ALA A 112 -7.76 11.06 5.43
N GLU A 113 -6.95 11.72 6.26
CA GLU A 113 -6.26 11.10 7.39
C GLU A 113 -7.26 10.41 8.35
N ASN A 114 -8.37 11.07 8.70
CA ASN A 114 -9.39 10.50 9.57
C ASN A 114 -10.09 9.29 8.92
N VAL A 115 -10.33 9.29 7.61
CA VAL A 115 -10.87 8.12 6.91
C VAL A 115 -9.88 6.94 6.97
N GLY A 116 -8.58 7.19 6.72
CA GLY A 116 -7.55 6.15 6.85
C GLY A 116 -7.52 5.53 8.25
N LYS A 117 -7.54 6.38 9.30
CA LYS A 117 -7.65 5.94 10.71
C LYS A 117 -8.92 5.13 10.96
N GLN A 118 -10.06 5.55 10.42
CA GLN A 118 -11.32 4.82 10.60
C GLN A 118 -11.28 3.42 9.95
N MET A 119 -10.71 3.30 8.76
CA MET A 119 -10.54 2.01 8.09
C MET A 119 -9.66 1.05 8.91
N LEU A 120 -8.52 1.55 9.42
CA LEU A 120 -7.64 0.78 10.31
C LEU A 120 -8.36 0.34 11.59
N ASN A 121 -9.12 1.24 12.22
CA ASN A 121 -9.90 0.92 13.42
C ASN A 121 -10.97 -0.15 13.14
N MET A 122 -11.65 -0.09 12.00
CA MET A 122 -12.65 -1.09 11.62
C MET A 122 -12.01 -2.48 11.46
N ALA A 123 -10.90 -2.58 10.73
CA ALA A 123 -10.19 -3.87 10.58
C ALA A 123 -9.61 -4.36 11.91
N SER A 124 -9.11 -3.47 12.77
CA SER A 124 -8.65 -3.81 14.11
C SER A 124 -9.78 -4.35 14.99
N GLN A 125 -10.99 -3.76 14.92
CA GLN A 125 -12.18 -4.27 15.61
C GLN A 125 -12.60 -5.67 15.11
N MET A 126 -12.32 -5.98 13.84
CA MET A 126 -12.49 -7.32 13.26
C MET A 126 -11.40 -8.31 13.70
N GLN A 127 -10.50 -7.91 14.61
CA GLN A 127 -9.35 -8.70 15.07
C GLN A 127 -8.35 -9.02 13.96
N TYR A 128 -8.28 -8.19 12.92
CA TYR A 128 -7.33 -8.40 11.84
C TYR A 128 -5.92 -7.96 12.23
N THR A 129 -4.97 -8.89 12.19
CA THR A 129 -3.67 -8.70 12.85
C THR A 129 -2.88 -7.54 12.27
N LEU A 130 -2.80 -7.41 10.95
CA LEU A 130 -2.04 -6.29 10.34
C LEU A 130 -2.67 -4.94 10.68
N ALA A 131 -4.00 -4.85 10.79
CA ALA A 131 -4.66 -3.62 11.19
C ALA A 131 -4.34 -3.27 12.64
N ILE A 132 -4.36 -4.26 13.55
CA ILE A 132 -3.92 -4.07 14.93
C ILE A 132 -2.48 -3.55 14.97
N ILE A 133 -1.58 -4.17 14.19
CA ILE A 133 -0.17 -3.76 14.14
C ILE A 133 0.00 -2.31 13.68
N PHE A 134 -0.70 -1.93 12.62
CA PHE A 134 -0.57 -0.60 12.02
C PHE A 134 -1.49 0.46 12.65
N ASN A 135 -2.28 0.11 13.66
CA ASN A 135 -3.15 1.03 14.40
C ASN A 135 -2.67 1.27 15.85
N GLU A 136 -1.92 0.34 16.44
CA GLU A 136 -1.49 0.42 17.83
C GLU A 136 0.01 0.73 17.99
N LYS A 137 0.35 1.33 19.13
CA LYS A 137 1.74 1.72 19.47
C LYS A 137 2.52 0.63 20.21
N PHE A 138 1.85 -0.32 20.85
CA PHE A 138 2.47 -1.38 21.66
C PHE A 138 1.73 -2.69 21.40
N LEU A 139 2.48 -3.75 21.13
CA LEU A 139 1.92 -5.00 20.63
C LEU A 139 2.62 -6.19 21.27
N GLU A 140 1.84 -7.22 21.58
CA GLU A 140 2.35 -8.51 22.02
C GLU A 140 3.09 -9.23 20.88
N LYS A 141 4.08 -10.06 21.23
CA LYS A 141 4.97 -10.71 20.25
C LYS A 141 4.23 -11.66 19.31
N ASP A 142 3.21 -12.34 19.83
CA ASP A 142 2.36 -13.27 19.09
C ASP A 142 1.52 -12.55 18.01
N VAL A 143 1.03 -11.34 18.30
CA VAL A 143 0.35 -10.47 17.33
C VAL A 143 1.30 -10.12 16.19
N LEU A 144 2.54 -9.71 16.50
CA LEU A 144 3.55 -9.41 15.49
C LEU A 144 3.88 -10.64 14.62
N GLU A 145 4.07 -11.81 15.23
CA GLU A 145 4.33 -13.06 14.48
C GLU A 145 3.15 -13.49 13.61
N SER A 146 1.92 -13.27 14.07
CA SER A 146 0.70 -13.56 13.30
C SER A 146 0.56 -12.60 12.10
N GLY A 147 0.80 -11.31 12.29
CA GLY A 147 0.72 -10.33 11.20
C GLY A 147 1.78 -10.56 10.13
N LYS A 148 3.00 -11.01 10.51
CA LYS A 148 4.02 -11.42 9.52
C LYS A 148 3.51 -12.55 8.62
N LYS A 149 2.72 -13.50 9.15
CA LYS A 149 2.11 -14.58 8.35
C LYS A 149 0.98 -14.07 7.47
N ASP A 150 0.15 -13.16 7.98
CA ASP A 150 -0.91 -12.52 7.18
C ASP A 150 -0.32 -11.77 5.98
N LEU A 151 0.82 -11.09 6.18
CA LEU A 151 1.53 -10.41 5.10
C LEU A 151 2.01 -11.37 4.00
N GLU A 152 2.50 -12.56 4.38
CA GLU A 152 2.94 -13.60 3.42
C GLU A 152 1.80 -14.13 2.54
N ASN A 153 0.56 -14.04 3.00
CA ASN A 153 -0.61 -14.42 2.20
C ASN A 153 -0.98 -13.36 1.17
N MET A 154 -0.60 -12.10 1.39
CA MET A 154 -0.94 -10.97 0.53
C MET A 154 0.16 -10.63 -0.47
N PHE A 155 1.41 -10.65 -0.01
CA PHE A 155 2.57 -10.27 -0.80
C PHE A 155 3.63 -11.36 -0.72
N ASP A 156 4.09 -11.80 -1.89
CA ASP A 156 5.20 -12.74 -1.98
C ASP A 156 6.47 -12.12 -1.35
N LYS A 157 7.26 -12.93 -0.63
CA LYS A 157 8.48 -12.49 0.08
C LYS A 157 9.54 -11.88 -0.83
N SER A 158 9.45 -12.10 -2.13
CA SER A 158 10.34 -11.50 -3.12
C SER A 158 9.90 -10.12 -3.60
N THR A 159 8.73 -9.62 -3.17
CA THR A 159 8.22 -8.29 -3.55
C THR A 159 8.77 -7.19 -2.66
N GLU A 160 8.91 -5.99 -3.22
CA GLU A 160 9.29 -4.80 -2.45
C GLU A 160 8.18 -4.38 -1.49
N ALA A 161 6.91 -4.66 -1.82
CA ALA A 161 5.78 -4.47 -0.90
C ALA A 161 5.96 -5.28 0.40
N TYR A 162 6.35 -6.55 0.30
CA TYR A 162 6.65 -7.37 1.47
C TYR A 162 7.81 -6.78 2.28
N ASP A 163 8.92 -6.45 1.60
CA ASP A 163 10.13 -5.90 2.23
C ASP A 163 9.85 -4.58 2.98
N TYR A 164 8.99 -3.73 2.42
CA TYR A 164 8.54 -2.50 3.08
C TYR A 164 7.76 -2.80 4.38
N PHE A 165 6.68 -3.58 4.29
CA PHE A 165 5.81 -3.80 5.44
C PHE A 165 6.49 -4.63 6.54
N ILE A 166 7.33 -5.61 6.17
CA ILE A 166 8.08 -6.39 7.17
C ILE A 166 9.06 -5.49 7.94
N THR A 167 9.72 -4.56 7.25
CA THR A 167 10.61 -3.58 7.89
C THR A 167 9.84 -2.69 8.86
N MET A 168 8.64 -2.23 8.48
CA MET A 168 7.80 -1.44 9.39
C MET A 168 7.38 -2.23 10.64
N ILE A 169 7.02 -3.51 10.51
CA ILE A 169 6.69 -4.37 11.65
C ILE A 169 7.91 -4.56 12.56
N GLU A 170 9.10 -4.77 11.99
CA GLU A 170 10.35 -4.93 12.75
C GLU A 170 10.77 -3.64 13.47
N LEU A 171 10.54 -2.47 12.87
CA LEU A 171 10.74 -1.19 13.52
C LEU A 171 9.83 -1.04 14.74
N ILE A 172 8.53 -1.33 14.61
CA ILE A 172 7.57 -1.33 15.72
C ILE A 172 8.02 -2.29 16.83
N GLU A 173 8.45 -3.51 16.46
CA GLU A 173 8.97 -4.48 17.43
C GLU A 173 10.21 -3.95 18.19
N SER A 174 11.08 -3.22 17.50
CA SER A 174 12.29 -2.64 18.09
C SER A 174 11.98 -1.49 19.05
N GLU A 175 10.94 -0.70 18.76
CA GLU A 175 10.48 0.39 19.62
C GLU A 175 9.80 -0.14 20.88
N ASN A 176 9.05 -1.25 20.80
CA ASN A 176 8.43 -1.91 21.96
C ASN A 176 9.42 -2.45 22.99
N LYS A 177 10.69 -2.65 22.61
CA LYS A 177 11.75 -3.17 23.49
C LYS A 177 12.50 -2.06 24.26
N LYS A 178 12.22 -0.79 23.98
CA LYS A 178 12.84 0.38 24.65
C LYS A 178 11.98 0.88 25.80
#